data_AF-A0A820Q7I8-F1
#
_entry.id   AF-A0A820Q7I8-F1
#
_cell.length_a   1.000
_cell.length_b   1.000
_cell.length_c   1.000
_cell.angle_alpha   90.00
_cell.angle_beta   90.00
_cell.angle_gamma   90.00
#
_symmetry.space_group_name_H-M   'P 1'
#
loop_
_entity.id
_entity.type
_entity.pdbx_description
1 polymer ?
#
loop_
_entity_poly.entity_id
_entity_poly.type
_entity_poly.pdbx_seq_one_letter_code
_entity_poly.pdbx_strand_id
1 'polypeptide(L)'
;AKMLQKSLNAVLIEPNELLNNVSKKFKDKLPTNPTIDNIPPALWAQFYKERLKDFDCFRCGWILVDFPMNREQALELQSIGIHPKHVVCFEASDTVVIERAAGKRIDPKTKGCFVFFYFFD
;
A
#
# COMPACT_ATOMS: atom_id res chain seq x y z
N ALA A 1 -7.79 0.37 -4.53
CA ALA A 1 -7.31 -0.83 -3.82
C ALA A 1 -8.42 -1.86 -3.55
N LYS A 2 -9.37 -1.62 -2.63
CA LYS A 2 -10.38 -2.62 -2.22
C LYS A 2 -11.26 -3.18 -3.34
N MET A 3 -11.62 -2.37 -4.35
CA MET A 3 -12.34 -2.86 -5.52
C MET A 3 -11.50 -3.87 -6.32
N LEU A 4 -10.21 -3.55 -6.56
CA LEU A 4 -9.28 -4.43 -7.27
C LEU A 4 -9.01 -5.72 -6.50
N GLN A 5 -8.86 -5.62 -5.17
CA GLN A 5 -8.70 -6.79 -4.29
C GLN A 5 -9.85 -7.79 -4.50
N LYS A 6 -11.10 -7.30 -4.49
CA LYS A 6 -12.28 -8.13 -4.71
C LYS A 6 -12.39 -8.65 -6.14
N SER A 7 -12.13 -7.82 -7.14
CA SER A 7 -12.30 -8.21 -8.55
C SER A 7 -11.22 -9.17 -9.04
N LEU A 8 -9.99 -9.04 -8.54
CA LEU A 8 -8.86 -9.88 -8.90
C LEU A 8 -8.68 -11.08 -7.97
N ASN A 9 -9.47 -11.15 -6.88
CA ASN A 9 -9.28 -12.10 -5.78
C ASN A 9 -7.82 -12.16 -5.34
N ALA A 10 -7.21 -10.99 -5.13
CA ALA A 10 -5.79 -10.87 -4.78
C ALA A 10 -5.62 -10.35 -3.36
N VAL A 11 -4.47 -10.64 -2.75
CA VAL A 11 -4.15 -10.15 -1.42
C VAL A 11 -3.70 -8.69 -1.50
N LEU A 12 -4.36 -7.82 -0.75
CA LEU A 12 -3.92 -6.43 -0.60
C LEU A 12 -2.82 -6.38 0.47
N ILE A 13 -1.69 -5.76 0.17
CA ILE A 13 -0.56 -5.61 1.10
C ILE A 13 -0.24 -4.12 1.22
N GLU A 14 -0.48 -3.58 2.41
CA GLU A 14 -0.14 -2.21 2.78
C GLU A 14 1.09 -2.20 3.71
N PRO A 15 2.01 -1.22 3.61
CA PRO A 15 3.22 -1.15 4.44
C PRO A 15 2.93 -1.20 5.94
N ASN A 16 1.89 -0.50 6.39
CA ASN A 16 1.52 -0.43 7.81
C ASN A 16 0.99 -1.78 8.32
N GLU A 17 0.17 -2.47 7.52
CA GLU A 17 -0.32 -3.81 7.84
C GLU A 17 0.83 -4.82 7.86
N LEU A 18 1.76 -4.69 6.91
CA LEU A 18 2.95 -5.53 6.85
C LEU A 18 3.82 -5.34 8.10
N LEU A 19 4.05 -4.10 8.56
CA LEU A 19 4.82 -3.80 9.78
C LEU A 19 4.23 -4.44 11.03
N ASN A 20 2.90 -4.39 11.17
CA ASN A 20 2.22 -4.98 12.34
C ASN A 20 2.39 -6.51 12.40
N ASN A 21 2.54 -7.16 11.24
CA ASN A 21 2.64 -8.60 11.09
C ASN A 21 4.06 -9.09 10.79
N VAL A 22 5.08 -8.26 11.04
CA VAL A 22 6.48 -8.65 10.81
C VAL A 22 6.87 -9.86 11.65
N SER A 23 7.51 -10.82 11.00
CA SER A 23 8.04 -12.04 11.62
C SER A 23 9.00 -11.73 12.77
N LYS A 24 8.99 -12.55 13.82
CA LYS A 24 9.80 -12.35 15.03
C LYS A 24 11.29 -12.15 14.72
N LYS A 25 11.80 -12.80 13.67
CA LYS A 25 13.19 -12.72 13.21
C LYS A 25 13.65 -11.32 12.77
N PHE A 26 12.71 -10.43 12.48
CA PHE A 26 12.98 -9.08 11.99
C PHE A 26 12.70 -8.00 13.04
N LYS A 27 12.05 -8.37 14.16
CA LYS A 27 11.68 -7.41 15.21
C LYS A 27 12.90 -6.72 15.81
N ASP A 28 14.01 -7.43 15.94
CA ASP A 28 15.27 -6.89 16.48
C ASP A 28 15.95 -5.88 15.53
N LYS A 29 15.58 -5.87 14.25
CA LYS A 29 16.12 -4.95 13.23
C LYS A 29 15.25 -3.71 13.02
N LEU A 30 14.06 -3.69 13.63
CA LEU A 30 13.15 -2.55 13.52
C LEU A 30 13.57 -1.44 14.49
N PRO A 31 13.47 -0.16 14.10
CA PRO A 31 13.65 0.95 15.01
C PRO A 31 12.50 1.00 16.04
N THR A 32 12.71 1.71 17.15
CA THR A 32 11.75 1.81 18.27
C THR A 32 10.36 2.34 17.85
N ASN A 33 10.31 3.16 16.80
CA ASN A 33 9.06 3.64 16.19
C ASN A 33 9.15 3.47 14.66
N PRO A 34 8.74 2.33 14.09
CA PRO A 34 8.90 2.05 12.67
C PRO A 34 7.99 2.92 11.81
N THR A 35 8.59 3.66 10.89
CA THR A 35 7.91 4.42 9.84
C THR A 35 8.42 3.96 8.47
N ILE A 36 7.72 4.32 7.41
CA ILE A 36 8.13 3.91 6.06
C ILE A 36 9.51 4.48 5.69
N ASP A 37 9.78 5.72 6.13
CA ASP A 37 10.99 6.46 5.78
C ASP A 37 12.22 6.06 6.62
N ASN A 38 12.02 5.56 7.85
CA ASN A 38 13.13 5.24 8.74
C ASN A 38 13.63 3.79 8.63
N ILE A 39 12.96 2.98 7.80
CA ILE A 39 13.35 1.60 7.52
C ILE A 39 14.11 1.56 6.19
N PRO A 40 15.33 0.99 6.16
CA PRO A 40 16.10 0.88 4.93
C PRO A 40 15.33 0.14 3.81
N PRO A 41 15.42 0.59 2.54
CA PRO A 41 14.75 -0.06 1.40
C PRO A 41 15.04 -1.57 1.28
N ALA A 42 16.28 -1.98 1.54
CA ALA A 42 16.67 -3.38 1.53
C ALA A 42 15.95 -4.22 2.60
N LEU A 43 15.64 -3.64 3.76
CA LEU A 43 14.91 -4.32 4.82
C LEU A 43 13.42 -4.46 4.45
N TRP A 44 12.83 -3.43 3.86
CA TRP A 44 11.48 -3.50 3.28
C TRP A 44 11.36 -4.62 2.24
N ALA A 45 12.33 -4.71 1.32
CA ALA A 45 12.37 -5.76 0.32
C ALA A 45 12.34 -7.16 0.96
N GLN A 46 13.06 -7.37 2.07
CA GLN A 46 13.02 -8.63 2.82
C GLN A 46 11.64 -8.92 3.44
N PHE A 47 10.94 -7.90 3.96
CA PHE A 47 9.59 -8.07 4.51
C PHE A 47 8.60 -8.50 3.43
N TYR A 48 8.62 -7.83 2.27
CA TYR A 48 7.78 -8.22 1.13
C TYR A 48 8.15 -9.61 0.63
N LYS A 49 9.44 -9.96 0.58
CA LYS A 49 9.87 -11.30 0.18
C LYS A 49 9.33 -12.41 1.08
N GLU A 50 9.22 -12.15 2.38
CA GLU A 50 8.62 -13.11 3.30
C GLU A 50 7.11 -13.18 3.09
N ARG A 51 6.42 -12.04 3.08
CA ARG A 51 4.96 -12.00 2.92
C ARG A 51 4.48 -12.63 1.61
N LEU A 52 5.20 -12.39 0.52
CA LEU A 52 4.85 -12.94 -0.80
C LEU A 52 5.07 -14.45 -0.92
N LYS A 53 5.78 -15.09 0.03
CA LYS A 53 5.92 -16.55 0.08
C LYS A 53 4.72 -17.24 0.71
N ASP A 54 3.87 -16.50 1.41
CA ASP A 54 2.70 -17.09 2.04
C ASP A 54 1.74 -17.67 0.99
N PHE A 55 1.04 -18.73 1.38
CA PHE A 55 0.21 -19.51 0.46
C PHE A 55 -0.90 -18.68 -0.19
N ASP A 56 -1.44 -17.69 0.53
CA ASP A 56 -2.46 -16.78 0.02
C ASP A 56 -1.92 -15.91 -1.12
N CYS A 57 -0.77 -15.26 -0.94
CA CYS A 57 -0.13 -14.44 -1.96
C CYS A 57 0.29 -15.26 -3.19
N PHE A 58 0.74 -16.51 -2.98
CA PHE A 58 1.13 -17.39 -4.08
C PHE A 58 -0.07 -17.88 -4.90
N ARG A 59 -1.19 -18.25 -4.26
CA ARG A 59 -2.38 -18.77 -4.94
C ARG A 59 -3.25 -17.69 -5.57
N CYS A 60 -3.45 -16.60 -4.84
CA CYS A 60 -4.41 -15.55 -5.17
C CYS A 60 -3.75 -14.34 -5.84
N GLY A 61 -2.41 -14.28 -5.82
CA GLY A 61 -1.68 -13.09 -6.24
C GLY A 61 -1.71 -11.99 -5.18
N TRP A 62 -1.09 -10.87 -5.50
CA TRP A 62 -0.84 -9.79 -4.57
C TRP A 62 -0.99 -8.42 -5.25
N ILE A 63 -1.35 -7.43 -4.46
CA ILE A 63 -1.41 -6.01 -4.83
C ILE A 63 -0.64 -5.25 -3.76
N LEU A 64 0.47 -4.62 -4.15
CA LEU A 64 1.17 -3.68 -3.28
C LEU A 64 0.50 -2.31 -3.43
N VAL A 65 0.17 -1.68 -2.32
CA VAL A 65 -0.42 -0.34 -2.28
C VAL A 65 0.49 0.59 -1.48
N ASP A 66 0.66 1.81 -1.97
CA ASP A 66 1.53 2.84 -1.39
C ASP A 66 3.00 2.39 -1.25
N PHE A 67 3.45 1.41 -2.03
CA PHE A 67 4.84 0.94 -2.11
C PHE A 67 5.12 0.25 -3.46
N PRO A 68 6.30 0.44 -4.07
CA PRO A 68 7.40 1.33 -3.68
C PRO A 68 7.06 2.81 -3.92
N MET A 69 7.57 3.71 -3.06
CA MET A 69 7.35 5.17 -3.17
C MET A 69 8.50 5.91 -3.85
N ASN A 70 9.69 5.30 -3.89
CA ASN A 70 10.86 5.90 -4.50
C ASN A 70 11.64 4.87 -5.34
N ARG A 71 12.57 5.39 -6.15
CA ARG A 71 13.36 4.57 -7.08
C ARG A 71 14.18 3.51 -6.36
N GLU A 72 14.78 3.85 -5.23
CA GLU A 72 15.62 2.92 -4.45
C GLU A 72 14.83 1.72 -3.94
N GLN A 73 13.63 1.94 -3.39
CA GLN A 73 12.73 0.87 -2.97
C GLN A 73 12.32 -0.03 -4.14
N ALA A 74 12.03 0.55 -5.31
CA ALA A 74 11.68 -0.20 -6.50
C ALA A 74 12.85 -1.07 -7.00
N LEU A 75 14.07 -0.52 -6.99
CA LEU A 75 15.28 -1.24 -7.36
C LEU A 75 15.57 -2.39 -6.40
N GLU A 76 15.39 -2.20 -5.11
CA GLU A 76 15.58 -3.26 -4.12
C GLU A 76 14.56 -4.39 -4.26
N LEU A 77 13.29 -4.08 -4.54
CA LEU A 77 12.30 -5.13 -4.88
C LEU A 77 12.73 -5.92 -6.12
N GLN A 78 13.21 -5.23 -7.14
CA GLN A 78 13.66 -5.85 -8.38
C GLN A 78 14.88 -6.76 -8.14
N SER A 79 15.85 -6.30 -7.34
CA SER A 79 17.10 -7.02 -7.04
C SER A 79 16.84 -8.38 -6.39
N ILE A 80 15.78 -8.50 -5.60
CA ILE A 80 15.40 -9.74 -4.91
C ILE A 80 14.39 -10.60 -5.68
N GLY A 81 14.02 -10.19 -6.90
CA GLY A 81 13.15 -10.95 -7.80
C GLY A 81 11.66 -10.60 -7.74
N ILE A 82 11.25 -9.56 -7.02
CA ILE A 82 9.85 -9.14 -6.95
C ILE A 82 9.54 -8.21 -8.12
N HIS A 83 8.79 -8.73 -9.10
CA HIS A 83 8.43 -8.01 -10.32
C HIS A 83 6.90 -7.95 -10.43
N PRO A 84 6.27 -6.77 -10.28
CA PRO A 84 4.83 -6.63 -10.51
C PRO A 84 4.52 -6.84 -12.01
N LYS A 85 3.45 -7.58 -12.30
CA LYS A 85 2.99 -7.78 -13.68
C LYS A 85 2.38 -6.51 -14.27
N HIS A 86 1.72 -5.72 -13.43
CA HIS A 86 1.06 -4.48 -13.80
C HIS A 86 1.33 -3.43 -12.72
N VAL A 87 1.54 -2.19 -13.16
CA VAL A 87 1.66 -1.02 -12.28
C VAL A 87 0.57 -0.04 -12.69
N VAL A 88 -0.21 0.42 -11.71
CA VAL A 88 -1.29 1.40 -11.92
C VAL A 88 -0.89 2.66 -11.20
N CYS A 89 -0.64 3.74 -11.96
CA CYS A 89 -0.44 5.08 -11.42
C CYS A 89 -1.76 5.84 -11.49
N PHE A 90 -2.20 6.40 -10.37
CA PHE A 90 -3.35 7.30 -10.33
C PHE A 90 -2.84 8.74 -10.34
N GLU A 91 -2.99 9.41 -11.47
CA GLU A 91 -2.66 10.83 -11.60
C GLU A 91 -3.93 11.68 -11.52
N ALA A 92 -3.87 12.76 -10.74
CA ALA A 92 -4.92 13.76 -10.64
C ALA A 92 -4.25 15.12 -10.40
N SER A 93 -4.82 16.20 -10.93
CA SER A 93 -4.33 17.54 -10.64
C SER A 93 -4.57 17.90 -9.18
N ASP A 94 -3.67 18.71 -8.61
CA ASP A 94 -3.78 19.19 -7.24
C ASP A 94 -5.14 19.85 -6.97
N THR A 95 -5.66 20.61 -7.94
CA THR A 95 -6.98 21.24 -7.84
C THR A 95 -8.09 20.21 -7.59
N VAL A 96 -8.12 19.12 -8.36
CA VAL A 96 -9.12 18.05 -8.22
C VAL A 96 -8.96 17.32 -6.88
N VAL A 97 -7.71 17.08 -6.45
CA VAL A 97 -7.44 16.42 -5.17
C VAL A 97 -7.89 17.29 -3.99
N ILE A 98 -7.62 18.60 -4.05
CA ILE A 98 -8.01 19.58 -3.03
C ILE A 98 -9.54 19.69 -2.95
N GLU A 99 -10.23 19.85 -4.07
CA GLU A 99 -11.69 19.95 -4.11
C GLU A 99 -12.34 18.67 -3.58
N ARG A 100 -11.83 17.50 -3.98
CA ARG A 100 -12.30 16.21 -3.47
C ARG A 100 -12.08 16.07 -1.96
N ALA A 101 -10.94 16.53 -1.46
CA ALA A 101 -10.65 16.51 -0.02
C ALA A 101 -11.58 17.45 0.75
N ALA A 102 -11.85 18.65 0.22
CA ALA A 102 -12.75 19.63 0.82
C ALA A 102 -14.22 19.15 0.86
N GLY A 103 -14.65 18.40 -0.16
CA GLY A 103 -15.97 17.77 -0.23
C GLY A 103 -16.13 16.54 0.67
N LYS A 104 -15.06 16.03 1.27
CA LYS A 104 -15.09 14.80 2.08
C LYS A 104 -15.96 15.00 3.33
N ARG A 105 -16.93 14.11 3.54
CA ARG A 105 -17.77 14.03 4.74
C ARG A 105 -17.74 12.61 5.27
N ILE A 106 -17.73 12.49 6.59
CA ILE A 106 -17.81 11.20 7.28
C ILE A 106 -19.14 11.18 7.99
N ASP A 107 -19.98 10.20 7.65
CA ASP A 107 -21.20 9.96 8.41
C ASP A 107 -20.83 9.51 9.83
N PRO A 108 -21.23 10.24 10.89
CA PRO A 108 -20.87 9.91 12.26
C PRO A 108 -21.48 8.60 12.76
N LYS A 109 -22.60 8.12 12.17
CA LYS A 109 -23.27 6.88 12.57
C LYS A 109 -22.67 5.67 11.84
N THR A 110 -22.53 5.75 10.52
CA THR A 110 -22.06 4.61 9.71
C THR A 110 -20.54 4.58 9.53
N LYS A 111 -19.84 5.67 9.86
CA LYS A 111 -18.43 5.93 9.50
C LYS A 111 -18.16 5.83 7.99
N GLY A 112 -19.21 5.87 7.17
CA GLY A 112 -19.11 5.93 5.72
C GLY A 112 -18.52 7.26 5.27
N CYS A 113 -17.55 7.20 4.36
CA CYS A 113 -16.93 8.39 3.78
C CYS A 113 -17.56 8.69 2.42
N PHE A 114 -18.06 9.91 2.25
CA PHE A 114 -18.68 10.39 1.02
C PHE A 114 -17.99 11.69 0.57
N VAL A 115 -18.08 12.02 -0.71
CA VAL A 115 -17.59 13.31 -1.24
C VAL A 115 -18.80 14.03 -1.82
N PHE A 116 -19.12 15.22 -1.30
CA PHE A 116 -20.10 16.10 -1.92
C PHE A 116 -19.43 16.87 -3.05
N PHE A 117 -19.90 16.67 -4.27
CA PHE A 117 -19.56 17.52 -5.41
C PHE A 117 -20.62 18.60 -5.52
N TYR A 118 -20.23 19.86 -5.40
CA TYR A 118 -21.09 20.98 -5.79
C TYR A 118 -20.95 21.13 -7.31
N PHE A 119 -21.97 20.70 -8.06
CA PHE A 119 -22.14 21.17 -9.43
C PHE A 119 -22.70 22.59 -9.32
N PHE A 120 -21.88 23.59 -9.65
CA PHE A 120 -22.40 24.89 -10.06
C PHE A 120 -22.77 24.73 -11.54
N ASP A 121 -24.07 24.65 -11.82
CA ASP A 121 -24.62 24.86 -13.17
C ASP A 121 -24.38 26.31 -13.63
#